data_AF-A0A3Q7EJ58-F1
#
_entry.id   AF-A0A3Q7EJ58-F1
#
_cell.length_a   1.000
_cell.length_b   1.000
_cell.length_c   1.000
_cell.angle_alpha   90.00
_cell.angle_beta   90.00
_cell.angle_gamma   90.00
#
_symmetry.space_group_name_H-M   'P 1'
#
loop_
_entity.id
_entity.type
_entity.pdbx_description
1 polymer ?
#
loop_
_entity_poly.entity_id
_entity_poly.type
_entity_poly.pdbx_seq_one_letter_code
_entity_poly.pdbx_strand_id
1 'polypeptide(L)'
;MQTINSRFVCAGMPFANSLLNKTSFLGEIGLVPCAMAGNRISQWQKGTFLYNQLVMRAKAVAVQECGVTRAMLWYQGESDTTLLSNANAYKGKMQQFFTDLRSDVGIPDLLIIQVALASGTNYTDIVREAQLNPDLANVVTVDARGLELHKDNLHLTASSQVLLGHMMADAYLQTISTTS
;
A
#
# COMPACT_ATOMS: atom_id res chain seq x y z
N MET A 1 -16.44 -6.35 -29.90
CA MET A 1 -15.98 -7.34 -28.90
C MET A 1 -14.52 -7.02 -28.61
N GLN A 2 -14.24 -6.32 -27.51
CA GLN A 2 -12.87 -5.99 -27.12
C GLN A 2 -12.79 -6.09 -25.59
N THR A 3 -12.65 -7.32 -25.13
CA THR A 3 -12.25 -7.63 -23.76
C THR A 3 -10.75 -7.37 -23.65
N ILE A 4 -10.37 -6.17 -23.23
CA ILE A 4 -8.99 -5.91 -22.79
C ILE A 4 -8.85 -6.55 -21.41
N ASN A 5 -8.42 -7.81 -21.41
CA ASN A 5 -8.09 -8.56 -20.20
C ASN A 5 -6.64 -8.23 -19.83
N SER A 6 -6.37 -7.00 -19.35
CA SER A 6 -5.03 -6.61 -18.93
C SER A 6 -4.73 -7.19 -17.55
N ARG A 7 -4.10 -8.37 -17.52
CA ARG A 7 -3.51 -8.95 -16.32
C ARG A 7 -2.22 -8.18 -16.00
N PHE A 8 -2.32 -7.18 -15.13
CA PHE A 8 -1.13 -6.47 -14.62
C PHE A 8 -0.45 -7.31 -13.53
N VAL A 9 0.89 -7.34 -13.54
CA VAL A 9 1.67 -7.86 -12.42
C VAL A 9 1.63 -6.81 -11.31
N CYS A 10 1.18 -7.20 -10.12
CA CYS A 10 1.20 -6.35 -8.93
C CYS A 10 2.17 -6.94 -7.91
N ALA A 11 2.77 -6.09 -7.08
CA ALA A 11 3.73 -6.48 -6.06
C ALA A 11 3.22 -7.46 -4.98
N GLY A 12 1.90 -7.70 -4.88
CA GLY A 12 1.31 -8.58 -3.88
C GLY A 12 1.73 -10.05 -3.96
N MET A 13 1.76 -10.64 -5.16
CA MET A 13 2.21 -12.04 -5.32
C MET A 13 3.72 -12.20 -5.05
N PRO A 14 4.61 -11.35 -5.61
CA PRO A 14 6.03 -11.37 -5.26
C PRO A 14 6.30 -11.14 -3.76
N PHE A 15 5.52 -10.28 -3.10
CA PHE A 15 5.55 -10.09 -1.65
C PHE A 15 5.24 -11.40 -0.90
N ALA A 16 4.08 -12.01 -1.18
CA ALA A 16 3.66 -13.24 -0.50
C ALA A 16 4.65 -14.38 -0.72
N ASN A 17 5.10 -14.58 -1.96
CA ASN A 17 6.09 -15.62 -2.28
C ASN A 17 7.44 -15.37 -1.59
N SER A 18 7.88 -14.11 -1.51
CA SER A 18 9.11 -13.76 -0.79
C SER A 18 9.00 -14.11 0.69
N LEU A 19 7.86 -13.81 1.34
CA LEU A 19 7.63 -14.16 2.73
C LEU A 19 7.62 -15.67 2.97
N LEU A 20 6.91 -16.44 2.13
CA LEU A 20 6.87 -17.91 2.21
C LEU A 20 8.26 -18.54 2.04
N ASN A 21 9.10 -17.98 1.17
CA ASN A 21 10.46 -18.48 0.95
C ASN A 21 11.42 -18.13 2.10
N LYS A 22 11.18 -17.02 2.80
CA LYS A 22 12.05 -16.53 3.88
C LYS A 22 11.61 -16.96 5.27
N THR A 23 10.37 -17.40 5.43
CA THR A 23 9.83 -17.78 6.75
C THR A 23 8.93 -19.00 6.66
N SER A 24 9.20 -19.98 7.52
CA SER A 24 8.36 -21.19 7.66
C SER A 24 7.24 -21.04 8.69
N PHE A 25 7.30 -20.04 9.57
CA PHE A 25 6.36 -19.88 10.68
C PHE A 25 5.07 -19.12 10.32
N LEU A 26 5.04 -18.40 9.18
CA LEU A 26 3.84 -17.63 8.78
C LEU A 26 2.69 -18.53 8.30
N GLY A 27 2.97 -19.79 7.95
CA GLY A 27 1.97 -20.70 7.43
C GLY A 27 1.41 -20.22 6.08
N GLU A 28 0.09 -20.22 5.94
CA GLU A 28 -0.59 -19.75 4.73
C GLU A 28 -0.73 -18.22 4.73
N ILE A 29 -0.51 -17.61 3.56
CA ILE A 29 -0.64 -16.16 3.36
C ILE A 29 -1.85 -15.86 2.48
N GLY A 30 -2.82 -15.14 3.04
CA GLY A 30 -3.97 -14.58 2.32
C GLY A 30 -3.72 -13.15 1.85
N LEU A 31 -4.08 -12.84 0.60
CA LEU A 31 -4.06 -11.48 0.07
C LEU A 31 -5.50 -10.98 -0.15
N VAL A 32 -5.80 -9.79 0.38
CA VAL A 32 -7.10 -9.11 0.18
C VAL A 32 -6.90 -7.90 -0.73
N PRO A 33 -7.09 -8.04 -2.05
CA PRO A 33 -6.88 -6.92 -2.96
C PRO A 33 -8.02 -5.90 -2.81
N CYS A 34 -7.67 -4.64 -2.55
CA CYS A 34 -8.64 -3.52 -2.47
C CYS A 34 -8.25 -2.36 -3.39
N ALA A 35 -7.06 -2.37 -4.00
CA ALA A 35 -6.54 -1.26 -4.77
C ALA A 35 -7.43 -0.90 -5.97
N MET A 36 -7.54 0.41 -6.25
CA MET A 36 -8.22 0.93 -7.42
C MET A 36 -7.42 2.08 -8.01
N ALA A 37 -7.02 1.93 -9.27
CA ALA A 37 -6.16 2.89 -9.97
C ALA A 37 -6.82 4.27 -10.17
N GLY A 38 -6.01 5.32 -10.25
CA GLY A 38 -6.45 6.68 -10.63
C GLY A 38 -7.11 7.50 -9.50
N ASN A 39 -7.25 6.96 -8.30
CA ASN A 39 -7.93 7.63 -7.20
C ASN A 39 -6.99 8.46 -6.33
N ARG A 40 -7.48 9.62 -5.88
CA ARG A 40 -6.80 10.49 -4.91
C ARG A 40 -7.03 10.00 -3.49
N ILE A 41 -6.18 10.40 -2.55
CA ILE A 41 -6.33 10.00 -1.15
C ILE A 41 -7.62 10.54 -0.50
N SER A 42 -8.20 11.61 -1.05
CA SER A 42 -9.52 12.11 -0.64
C SER A 42 -10.66 11.12 -0.90
N GLN A 43 -10.52 10.25 -1.91
CA GLN A 43 -11.51 9.22 -2.24
C GLN A 43 -11.35 7.96 -1.36
N TRP A 44 -10.32 7.93 -0.52
CA TRP A 44 -10.05 6.88 0.45
C TRP A 44 -10.37 7.31 1.89
N GLN A 45 -10.96 8.48 2.10
CA GLN A 45 -11.30 8.95 3.44
C GLN A 45 -12.52 8.20 3.99
N LYS A 46 -12.66 8.17 5.32
CA LYS A 46 -13.75 7.49 6.01
C LYS A 46 -15.12 7.94 5.48
N GLY A 47 -16.01 6.97 5.27
CA GLY A 47 -17.36 7.19 4.73
C GLY A 47 -17.44 7.22 3.20
N THR A 48 -16.32 7.28 2.48
CA THR A 48 -16.31 7.15 1.02
C THR A 48 -16.52 5.69 0.58
N PHE A 49 -16.93 5.51 -0.68
CA PHE A 49 -17.15 4.16 -1.24
C PHE A 49 -15.91 3.26 -1.15
N LEU A 50 -14.74 3.75 -1.58
CA LEU A 50 -13.51 2.93 -1.61
C LEU A 50 -13.07 2.52 -0.20
N TYR A 51 -13.13 3.47 0.75
CA TYR A 51 -12.83 3.19 2.15
C TYR A 51 -13.77 2.13 2.72
N ASN A 52 -15.09 2.28 2.53
CA ASN A 52 -16.08 1.35 3.07
C ASN A 52 -15.90 -0.06 2.47
N GLN A 53 -15.57 -0.17 1.17
CA GLN A 53 -15.26 -1.45 0.54
C GLN A 53 -14.00 -2.09 1.13
N LEU A 54 -12.94 -1.31 1.37
CA LEU A 54 -11.72 -1.79 2.01
C LEU A 54 -12.00 -2.32 3.42
N VAL A 55 -12.68 -1.54 4.27
CA VAL A 55 -13.01 -1.94 5.65
C VAL A 55 -13.90 -3.18 5.66
N MET A 56 -14.91 -3.24 4.78
CA MET A 56 -15.79 -4.41 4.67
C MET A 56 -15.00 -5.68 4.35
N ARG A 57 -14.10 -5.63 3.37
CA ARG A 57 -13.26 -6.77 2.97
C ARG A 57 -12.27 -7.15 4.07
N ALA A 58 -11.67 -6.18 4.75
CA ALA A 58 -10.76 -6.42 5.87
C ALA A 58 -11.47 -7.10 7.06
N LYS A 59 -12.70 -6.68 7.40
CA LYS A 59 -13.51 -7.30 8.45
C LYS A 59 -13.99 -8.70 8.11
N ALA A 60 -14.29 -8.96 6.83
CA ALA A 60 -14.70 -10.29 6.40
C ALA A 60 -13.66 -11.37 6.71
N VAL A 61 -12.36 -11.03 6.67
CA VAL A 61 -11.27 -11.94 7.07
C VAL A 61 -11.39 -12.36 8.54
N ALA A 62 -11.64 -11.39 9.43
CA ALA A 62 -11.77 -11.66 10.87
C ALA A 62 -12.99 -12.52 11.19
N VAL A 63 -14.11 -12.32 10.47
CA VAL A 63 -15.36 -13.06 10.70
C VAL A 63 -15.29 -14.51 10.23
N GLN A 64 -14.50 -14.80 9.19
CA GLN A 64 -14.40 -16.15 8.64
C GLN A 64 -13.43 -17.06 9.42
N GLU A 65 -12.82 -16.58 10.51
CA GLU A 65 -11.73 -17.27 11.24
C GLU A 65 -10.57 -17.71 10.33
N CYS A 66 -10.46 -17.14 9.12
CA CYS A 66 -9.52 -17.56 8.08
C CYS A 66 -8.09 -17.02 8.26
N GLY A 67 -7.81 -16.33 9.37
CA GLY A 67 -6.48 -15.85 9.69
C GLY A 67 -6.46 -14.52 10.43
N VAL A 68 -5.24 -14.08 10.74
CA VAL A 68 -4.97 -12.82 11.42
C VAL A 68 -4.46 -11.80 10.40
N THR A 69 -5.08 -10.63 10.34
CA THR A 69 -4.56 -9.51 9.54
C THR A 69 -3.23 -9.04 10.11
N ARG A 70 -2.13 -9.27 9.39
CA ARG A 70 -0.77 -8.94 9.86
C ARG A 70 -0.29 -7.55 9.45
N ALA A 71 -0.66 -7.11 8.25
CA ALA A 71 -0.22 -5.83 7.71
C ALA A 71 -1.14 -5.33 6.61
N MET A 72 -1.08 -4.03 6.34
CA MET A 72 -1.61 -3.40 5.13
C MET A 72 -0.45 -3.00 4.22
N LEU A 73 -0.56 -3.36 2.93
CA LEU A 73 0.32 -2.83 1.88
C LEU A 73 -0.36 -1.63 1.22
N TRP A 74 0.31 -0.48 1.17
CA TRP A 74 -0.24 0.76 0.62
C TRP A 74 0.70 1.38 -0.43
N TYR A 75 0.24 1.45 -1.67
CA TYR A 75 0.94 2.19 -2.71
C TYR A 75 -0.08 3.03 -3.49
N GLN A 76 -0.08 4.33 -3.20
CA GLN A 76 -0.96 5.31 -3.81
C GLN A 76 -0.33 6.69 -3.62
N GLY A 77 -0.59 7.61 -4.54
CA GLY A 77 -0.34 9.04 -4.36
C GLY A 77 -0.15 9.80 -5.67
N GLU A 78 0.00 9.07 -6.78
CA GLU A 78 0.26 9.61 -8.12
C GLU A 78 -0.80 10.65 -8.50
N SER A 79 -2.08 10.35 -8.27
CA SER A 79 -3.19 11.29 -8.55
C SER A 79 -3.16 12.57 -7.71
N ASP A 80 -2.55 12.52 -6.51
CA ASP A 80 -2.42 13.68 -5.61
C ASP A 80 -1.26 14.60 -6.02
N THR A 81 -0.35 14.15 -6.88
CA THR A 81 0.77 14.96 -7.40
C THR A 81 0.36 16.02 -8.45
N THR A 82 -0.90 16.01 -8.88
CA THR A 82 -1.39 16.84 -9.99
C THR A 82 -1.62 18.30 -9.62
N LEU A 83 -2.15 18.56 -8.41
CA LEU A 83 -2.48 19.88 -7.89
C LEU A 83 -1.73 20.13 -6.59
N LEU A 84 -1.15 21.33 -6.43
CA LEU A 84 -0.39 21.71 -5.24
C LEU A 84 -1.23 21.57 -3.96
N SER A 85 -2.51 21.93 -4.02
CA SER A 85 -3.43 21.79 -2.89
C SER A 85 -3.66 20.34 -2.46
N ASN A 86 -3.68 19.39 -3.41
CA ASN A 86 -3.78 17.96 -3.09
C ASN A 86 -2.47 17.45 -2.48
N ALA A 87 -1.34 17.81 -3.08
CA ALA A 87 -0.01 17.41 -2.59
C ALA A 87 0.25 17.91 -1.17
N ASN A 88 -0.03 19.19 -0.89
CA ASN A 88 0.12 19.78 0.45
C ASN A 88 -0.83 19.14 1.48
N ALA A 89 -2.02 18.74 1.06
CA ALA A 89 -2.99 18.08 1.94
C ALA A 89 -2.71 16.57 2.13
N TYR A 90 -1.79 15.99 1.36
CA TYR A 90 -1.59 14.54 1.31
C TYR A 90 -1.21 13.96 2.66
N LYS A 91 -0.22 14.56 3.35
CA LYS A 91 0.27 14.07 4.65
C LYS A 91 -0.86 13.91 5.67
N GLY A 92 -1.62 14.98 5.90
CA GLY A 92 -2.73 14.94 6.86
C GLY A 92 -3.82 13.94 6.48
N LYS A 93 -4.18 13.85 5.20
CA LYS A 93 -5.18 12.88 4.71
C LYS A 93 -4.70 11.43 4.80
N MET A 94 -3.42 11.19 4.57
CA MET A 94 -2.79 9.87 4.73
C MET A 94 -2.79 9.45 6.19
N GLN A 95 -2.40 10.35 7.08
CA GLN A 95 -2.39 10.08 8.52
C GLN A 95 -3.79 9.79 9.05
N GLN A 96 -4.78 10.59 8.63
CA GLN A 96 -6.18 10.39 8.96
C GLN A 96 -6.68 9.05 8.44
N PHE A 97 -6.40 8.71 7.18
CA PHE A 97 -6.80 7.43 6.58
C PHE A 97 -6.26 6.22 7.36
N PHE A 98 -4.98 6.22 7.71
CA PHE A 98 -4.37 5.13 8.49
C PHE A 98 -4.95 5.02 9.90
N THR A 99 -5.19 6.14 10.55
CA THR A 99 -5.79 6.20 11.89
C THR A 99 -7.23 5.68 11.89
N ASP A 100 -8.04 6.15 10.94
CA ASP A 100 -9.42 5.71 10.76
C ASP A 100 -9.47 4.22 10.45
N LEU A 101 -8.59 3.73 9.57
CA LEU A 101 -8.56 2.33 9.20
C LEU A 101 -8.27 1.44 10.40
N ARG A 102 -7.21 1.76 11.18
CA ARG A 102 -6.84 1.03 12.41
C ARG A 102 -8.00 0.95 13.39
N SER A 103 -8.69 2.08 13.60
CA SER A 103 -9.88 2.15 14.45
C SER A 103 -11.00 1.26 13.91
N ASP A 104 -11.31 1.36 12.62
CA ASP A 104 -12.48 0.68 12.06
C ASP A 104 -12.27 -0.82 11.93
N VAL A 105 -11.06 -1.30 11.63
CA VAL A 105 -10.75 -2.74 11.63
C VAL A 105 -10.47 -3.32 13.02
N GLY A 106 -10.35 -2.46 14.04
CA GLY A 106 -10.13 -2.88 15.43
C GLY A 106 -8.71 -3.37 15.70
N ILE A 107 -7.71 -2.88 14.96
CA ILE A 107 -6.29 -3.25 15.12
C ILE A 107 -5.49 -1.94 15.29
N PRO A 108 -5.39 -1.39 16.52
CA PRO A 108 -4.74 -0.11 16.78
C PRO A 108 -3.29 -0.04 16.29
N ASP A 109 -2.56 -1.14 16.43
CA ASP A 109 -1.16 -1.26 16.03
C ASP A 109 -1.01 -1.99 14.69
N LEU A 110 -1.98 -1.89 13.76
CA LEU A 110 -1.83 -2.51 12.44
C LEU A 110 -0.58 -1.98 11.73
N LEU A 111 0.33 -2.88 11.36
CA LEU A 111 1.50 -2.56 10.55
C LEU A 111 1.05 -2.08 9.17
N ILE A 112 1.48 -0.87 8.79
CA ILE A 112 1.27 -0.34 7.45
C ILE A 112 2.63 -0.27 6.77
N ILE A 113 2.77 -0.98 5.66
CA ILE A 113 3.92 -0.89 4.76
C ILE A 113 3.47 -0.05 3.57
N GLN A 114 3.88 1.20 3.56
CA GLN A 114 3.58 2.12 2.47
C GLN A 114 4.76 2.27 1.50
N VAL A 115 4.48 2.78 0.31
CA VAL A 115 5.49 3.01 -0.73
C VAL A 115 5.59 4.49 -1.05
N ALA A 116 6.81 5.04 -0.95
CA ALA A 116 7.10 6.37 -1.48
C ALA A 116 7.18 6.32 -3.01
N LEU A 117 6.46 7.20 -3.69
CA LEU A 117 6.18 7.08 -5.14
C LEU A 117 7.43 6.98 -6.01
N ALA A 118 7.45 6.04 -6.96
CA ALA A 118 8.48 6.00 -7.99
C ALA A 118 8.35 7.14 -9.01
N SER A 119 7.12 7.58 -9.26
CA SER A 119 6.71 8.46 -10.35
C SER A 119 5.52 9.32 -9.96
N GLY A 120 5.26 10.36 -10.73
CA GLY A 120 4.14 11.28 -10.55
C GLY A 120 4.23 12.42 -11.56
N THR A 121 3.48 13.49 -11.30
CA THR A 121 3.44 14.68 -12.15
C THR A 121 4.15 15.86 -11.48
N ASN A 122 3.45 16.95 -11.23
CA ASN A 122 4.03 18.26 -10.92
C ASN A 122 4.61 18.38 -9.50
N TYR A 123 3.98 17.71 -8.52
CA TYR A 123 4.27 17.91 -7.10
C TYR A 123 4.69 16.60 -6.42
N THR A 124 5.36 15.74 -7.16
CA THR A 124 5.77 14.39 -6.71
C THR A 124 6.65 14.43 -5.46
N ASP A 125 7.61 15.35 -5.39
CA ASP A 125 8.51 15.43 -4.23
C ASP A 125 7.78 15.83 -2.94
N ILE A 126 6.72 16.65 -2.99
CA ILE A 126 5.89 17.00 -1.82
C ILE A 126 5.16 15.77 -1.28
N VAL A 127 4.54 14.98 -2.18
CA VAL A 127 3.85 13.74 -1.80
C VAL A 127 4.84 12.71 -1.25
N ARG A 128 6.03 12.59 -1.87
CA ARG A 128 7.09 11.71 -1.39
C ARG A 128 7.62 12.12 -0.03
N GLU A 129 7.84 13.41 0.23
CA GLU A 129 8.28 13.91 1.54
C GLU A 129 7.30 13.50 2.64
N ALA A 130 5.99 13.60 2.36
CA ALA A 130 4.94 13.14 3.26
C ALA A 130 4.97 11.62 3.50
N GLN A 131 5.25 10.82 2.48
CA GLN A 131 5.33 9.36 2.57
C GLN A 131 6.60 8.91 3.32
N LEU A 132 7.73 9.57 3.08
CA LEU A 132 9.01 9.28 3.75
C LEU A 132 9.00 9.67 5.23
N ASN A 133 8.21 10.68 5.59
CA ASN A 133 8.09 11.19 6.96
C ASN A 133 6.62 11.13 7.43
N PRO A 134 6.05 9.94 7.63
CA PRO A 134 4.63 9.79 7.96
C PRO A 134 4.26 10.25 9.37
N ASP A 135 5.23 10.36 10.28
CA ASP A 135 5.05 10.72 11.69
C ASP A 135 3.92 9.92 12.39
N LEU A 136 3.85 8.61 12.08
CA LEU A 136 2.89 7.68 12.65
C LEU A 136 3.59 6.40 13.09
N ALA A 137 3.21 5.89 14.27
CA ALA A 137 3.70 4.62 14.79
C ALA A 137 3.31 3.44 13.88
N ASN A 138 4.17 2.43 13.84
CA ASN A 138 3.99 1.20 13.06
C ASN A 138 3.64 1.42 11.57
N VAL A 139 4.20 2.49 10.99
CA VAL A 139 4.19 2.76 9.55
C VAL A 139 5.62 2.69 9.05
N VAL A 140 5.87 1.81 8.07
CA VAL A 140 7.17 1.64 7.42
C VAL A 140 7.04 2.05 5.96
N THR A 141 8.02 2.81 5.47
CA THR A 141 8.02 3.31 4.09
C THR A 141 9.11 2.63 3.28
N VAL A 142 8.73 2.00 2.17
CA VAL A 142 9.63 1.49 1.13
C VAL A 142 9.77 2.56 0.05
N ASP A 143 10.99 2.90 -0.35
CA ASP A 143 11.21 3.89 -1.41
C ASP A 143 11.27 3.23 -2.80
N ALA A 144 10.31 3.53 -3.67
CA ALA A 144 10.27 3.03 -5.04
C ALA A 144 11.01 3.93 -6.05
N ARG A 145 11.66 5.02 -5.61
CA ARG A 145 12.43 5.90 -6.51
C ARG A 145 13.55 5.12 -7.18
N GLY A 146 13.67 5.29 -8.50
CA GLY A 146 14.69 4.61 -9.31
C GLY A 146 14.27 3.23 -9.82
N LEU A 147 13.12 2.70 -9.39
CA LEU A 147 12.54 1.53 -10.06
C LEU A 147 12.14 1.86 -11.50
N GLU A 148 12.34 0.90 -12.39
CA GLU A 148 12.07 1.07 -13.82
C GLU A 148 10.58 1.27 -14.08
N LEU A 149 10.28 2.26 -14.92
CA LEU A 149 8.93 2.61 -15.36
C LEU A 149 8.69 2.12 -16.79
N HIS A 150 7.42 1.90 -17.12
CA HIS A 150 6.98 1.75 -18.49
C HIS A 150 7.22 3.05 -19.28
N LYS A 151 7.05 2.97 -20.61
CA LYS A 151 7.22 4.12 -21.53
C LYS A 151 6.27 5.28 -21.25
N ASP A 152 5.23 5.07 -20.45
CA ASP A 152 4.31 6.12 -20.00
C ASP A 152 4.88 6.99 -18.87
N ASN A 153 6.07 6.63 -18.34
CA ASN A 153 6.73 7.29 -17.20
C ASN A 153 5.87 7.37 -15.94
N LEU A 154 4.87 6.50 -15.82
CA LEU A 154 3.93 6.50 -14.70
C LEU A 154 3.88 5.13 -14.03
N HIS A 155 3.70 4.04 -14.76
CA HIS A 155 3.55 2.72 -14.17
C HIS A 155 4.87 1.97 -14.07
N LEU A 156 5.12 1.28 -12.96
CA LEU A 156 6.27 0.37 -12.81
C LEU A 156 6.21 -0.77 -13.82
N THR A 157 7.37 -1.20 -14.33
CA THR A 157 7.48 -2.44 -15.13
C THR A 157 7.13 -3.67 -14.30
N ALA A 158 6.85 -4.80 -14.96
CA ALA A 158 6.62 -6.07 -14.28
C ALA A 158 7.80 -6.48 -13.39
N SER A 159 9.04 -6.28 -13.85
CA SER A 159 10.26 -6.54 -13.08
C SER A 159 10.36 -5.63 -11.84
N SER A 160 10.03 -4.35 -11.99
CA SER A 160 9.98 -3.41 -10.87
C SER A 160 8.89 -3.75 -9.86
N GLN A 161 7.74 -4.26 -10.29
CA GLN A 161 6.68 -4.75 -9.40
C GLN A 161 7.14 -5.97 -8.59
N VAL A 162 7.92 -6.88 -9.21
CA VAL A 162 8.54 -8.01 -8.50
C VAL A 162 9.53 -7.52 -7.45
N LEU A 163 10.43 -6.61 -7.83
CA LEU A 163 11.41 -6.04 -6.91
C LEU A 163 10.74 -5.30 -5.75
N LEU A 164 9.71 -4.49 -6.03
CA LEU A 164 8.95 -3.78 -5.00
C LEU A 164 8.29 -4.77 -4.01
N GLY A 165 7.75 -5.89 -4.50
CA GLY A 165 7.18 -6.92 -3.63
C GLY A 165 8.23 -7.54 -2.70
N HIS A 166 9.45 -7.76 -3.19
CA HIS A 166 10.56 -8.21 -2.34
C HIS A 166 10.97 -7.16 -1.30
N MET A 167 11.07 -5.89 -1.68
CA MET A 167 11.38 -4.78 -0.77
C MET A 167 10.34 -4.65 0.35
N MET A 168 9.05 -4.77 0.02
CA MET A 168 7.98 -4.77 1.03
C MET A 168 8.04 -6.00 1.95
N ALA A 169 8.42 -7.18 1.43
CA ALA A 169 8.58 -8.37 2.24
C ALA A 169 9.75 -8.21 3.22
N ASP A 170 10.85 -7.60 2.78
CA ASP A 170 12.00 -7.32 3.65
C ASP A 170 11.65 -6.31 4.75
N ALA A 171 10.90 -5.26 4.41
CA ALA A 171 10.39 -4.31 5.39
C ALA A 171 9.49 -4.97 6.45
N TYR A 172 8.60 -5.89 6.02
CA TYR A 172 7.78 -6.68 6.94
C TYR A 172 8.63 -7.50 7.91
N LEU A 173 9.61 -8.25 7.40
CA LEU A 173 10.47 -9.13 8.19
C LEU A 173 11.35 -8.36 9.19
N GLN A 174 11.89 -7.21 8.79
CA GLN A 174 12.66 -6.33 9.67
C GLN A 174 11.82 -5.81 10.84
N THR A 175 10.56 -5.44 10.55
CA THR A 175 9.64 -4.92 11.56
C THR A 175 9.36 -5.97 12.63
N ILE A 176 8.96 -7.18 12.22
CA ILE A 176 8.60 -8.23 13.17
C ILE A 176 9.80 -8.76 13.97
N SER A 177 11.01 -8.71 13.39
CA SER A 177 12.24 -9.11 14.08
C SER A 177 12.67 -8.11 15.16
N THR A 178 12.25 -6.84 15.04
CA THR A 178 12.58 -5.79 16.02
C THR A 178 11.59 -5.77 17.19
N THR A 179 10.41 -6.38 17.03
CA THR A 179 9.37 -6.50 18.07
C THR A 179 9.39 -7.84 18.82
N SER A 180 10.36 -8.70 18.55
CA SER A 180 10.57 -10.00 19.22
C SER A 180 11.65 -9.90 20.28
#